data_AF-A0A3C1UD26-F1
#
_entry.id   AF-A0A3C1UD26-F1
#
_cell.length_a   1.000
_cell.length_b   1.000
_cell.length_c   1.000
_cell.angle_alpha   90.00
_cell.angle_beta   90.00
_cell.angle_gamma   90.00
#
_symmetry.space_group_name_H-M   'P 1'
#
loop_
_entity.id
_entity.type
_entity.pdbx_description
1 polymer ?
#
loop_
_entity_poly.entity_id
_entity_poly.type
_entity_poly.pdbx_seq_one_letter_code
_entity_poly.pdbx_strand_id
1 'polypeptide(L)'
;LDKTPFKVAYRTRNELLLYVVNNLSWKTDDELEDFVIARALDEITCMKILTRIEGDETKVSANFLDNLGNAIKSGLVEIDKDLLQANKSHKGDAYQPISLDKLDEMKERLKSGYTSFWG
;
A
#
# COMPACT_ATOMS: atom_id res chain seq x y z
N LEU A 1 10.44 17.44 -18.94
CA LEU A 1 9.60 16.64 -18.00
C LEU A 1 10.23 16.55 -16.60
N ASP A 2 11.41 17.13 -16.37
CA ASP A 2 12.33 16.69 -15.33
C ASP A 2 12.03 17.15 -13.90
N LYS A 3 10.95 17.91 -13.71
CA LYS A 3 10.53 18.43 -12.39
C LYS A 3 9.01 18.45 -12.18
N THR A 4 8.25 17.75 -13.03
CA THR A 4 6.79 17.71 -12.88
C THR A 4 6.38 16.52 -12.01
N PRO A 5 5.32 16.65 -11.19
CA PRO A 5 4.73 15.53 -10.44
C PRO A 5 4.45 14.31 -11.32
N PHE A 6 4.16 14.54 -12.61
CA PHE A 6 3.97 13.50 -13.61
C PHE A 6 5.17 12.55 -13.74
N LYS A 7 6.42 13.03 -13.73
CA LYS A 7 7.60 12.14 -13.90
C LYS A 7 7.75 11.17 -12.73
N VAL A 8 7.41 11.60 -11.51
CA VAL A 8 7.41 10.75 -10.32
C VAL A 8 6.30 9.70 -10.43
N ALA A 9 5.08 10.11 -10.80
CA ALA A 9 3.97 9.19 -11.01
C ALA A 9 4.26 8.15 -12.10
N TYR A 10 4.86 8.55 -13.22
CA TYR A 10 5.27 7.64 -14.30
C TYR A 10 6.30 6.62 -13.85
N ARG A 11 7.29 7.04 -13.05
CA ARG A 11 8.29 6.13 -12.50
C ARG A 11 7.63 5.11 -11.57
N THR A 12 6.84 5.55 -10.60
CA THR A 12 6.15 4.66 -9.66
C THR A 12 5.23 3.69 -10.38
N ARG A 13 4.49 4.16 -11.39
CA ARG A 13 3.64 3.29 -12.22
C ARG A 13 4.44 2.25 -12.99
N ASN A 14 5.53 2.63 -13.63
CA ASN A 14 6.36 1.68 -14.37
C ASN A 14 7.02 0.66 -13.43
N GLU A 15 7.49 1.10 -12.26
CA GLU A 15 8.02 0.22 -11.21
C GLU A 15 6.95 -0.76 -10.72
N LEU A 16 5.73 -0.30 -10.47
CA LEU A 16 4.59 -1.14 -10.09
C LEU A 16 4.28 -2.20 -11.16
N LEU A 17 4.19 -1.80 -12.44
CA LEU A 17 3.90 -2.73 -13.53
C LEU A 17 4.98 -3.82 -13.63
N LEU A 18 6.26 -3.43 -13.56
CA LEU A 18 7.37 -4.39 -13.56
C LEU A 18 7.32 -5.31 -12.33
N TYR A 19 6.99 -4.75 -11.17
CA TYR A 19 6.92 -5.50 -9.92
C TYR A 19 5.80 -6.55 -9.93
N VAL A 20 4.60 -6.17 -10.40
CA VAL A 20 3.45 -7.08 -10.55
C VAL A 20 3.76 -8.18 -11.57
N VAL A 21 4.25 -7.82 -12.76
CA VAL A 21 4.58 -8.81 -13.81
C VAL A 21 5.63 -9.80 -13.34
N ASN A 22 6.67 -9.33 -12.63
CA ASN A 22 7.67 -10.22 -12.05
C ASN A 22 7.05 -11.15 -11.01
N ASN A 23 6.27 -10.63 -10.05
CA ASN A 23 5.62 -11.46 -9.03
C ASN A 23 4.67 -12.51 -9.63
N LEU A 24 3.90 -12.15 -10.67
CA LEU A 24 3.05 -13.10 -11.40
C LEU A 24 3.86 -14.20 -12.10
N SER A 25 5.05 -13.86 -12.63
CA SER A 25 5.93 -14.84 -13.30
C SER A 25 6.52 -15.87 -12.34
N TRP A 26 6.61 -15.54 -11.05
CA TRP A 26 7.16 -16.41 -9.99
C TRP A 26 6.08 -16.96 -9.05
N LYS A 27 4.80 -16.77 -9.36
CA LYS A 27 3.70 -17.24 -8.51
C LYS A 27 3.74 -18.77 -8.40
N THR A 28 3.38 -19.28 -7.24
CA THR A 28 3.18 -20.72 -7.06
C THR A 28 1.84 -21.18 -7.66
N ASP A 29 1.67 -22.48 -7.90
CA ASP A 29 0.42 -23.03 -8.45
C ASP A 29 -0.79 -22.79 -7.54
N ASP A 30 -0.56 -22.67 -6.23
CA ASP A 30 -1.58 -22.46 -5.21
C ASP A 30 -1.93 -20.97 -5.00
N GLU A 31 -1.15 -20.03 -5.56
CA GLU A 31 -1.42 -18.59 -5.45
C GLU A 31 -2.34 -18.09 -6.58
N LEU A 32 -3.42 -17.42 -6.17
CA LEU A 32 -4.29 -16.70 -7.10
C LEU A 32 -3.61 -15.44 -7.63
N GLU A 33 -3.85 -15.12 -8.91
CA GLU A 33 -3.29 -13.92 -9.55
C GLU A 33 -3.76 -12.65 -8.86
N ASP A 34 -5.04 -12.57 -8.50
CA ASP A 34 -5.63 -11.42 -7.79
C ASP A 34 -4.93 -11.15 -6.46
N PHE A 35 -4.60 -12.20 -5.71
CA PHE A 35 -3.83 -12.07 -4.47
C PHE A 35 -2.43 -11.50 -4.74
N VAL A 36 -1.73 -12.03 -5.74
CA VAL A 36 -0.39 -11.57 -6.09
C VAL A 36 -0.41 -10.09 -6.51
N ILE A 37 -1.43 -9.67 -7.26
CA ILE A 37 -1.64 -8.27 -7.67
C ILE A 37 -1.93 -7.40 -6.45
N ALA A 38 -2.86 -7.81 -5.58
CA ALA A 38 -3.23 -7.07 -4.37
C ALA A 38 -2.04 -6.90 -3.42
N ARG A 39 -1.28 -7.97 -3.14
CA ARG A 39 -0.05 -7.94 -2.34
C ARG A 39 0.97 -6.97 -2.92
N ALA A 40 1.23 -7.05 -4.23
CA ALA A 40 2.20 -6.18 -4.89
C ALA A 40 1.80 -4.69 -4.82
N LEU A 41 0.51 -4.38 -4.94
CA LEU A 41 -0.02 -3.03 -4.80
C LEU A 41 0.10 -2.51 -3.36
N ASP A 42 -0.21 -3.35 -2.38
CA ASP A 42 -0.05 -3.04 -0.96
C ASP A 42 1.42 -2.69 -0.62
N GLU A 43 2.35 -3.54 -1.07
CA GLU A 43 3.78 -3.37 -0.86
C GLU A 43 4.33 -2.07 -1.49
N ILE A 44 3.99 -1.80 -2.75
CA ILE A 44 4.39 -0.55 -3.43
C ILE A 44 3.75 0.67 -2.76
N THR A 45 2.49 0.58 -2.33
CA THR A 45 1.81 1.67 -1.61
C THR A 45 2.56 2.00 -0.33
N CYS A 46 2.92 0.99 0.47
CA CYS A 46 3.71 1.16 1.68
C CYS A 46 5.09 1.77 1.40
N MET A 47 5.85 1.20 0.46
CA MET A 47 7.24 1.60 0.22
C MET A 47 7.40 2.93 -0.52
N LYS A 48 6.53 3.24 -1.49
CA LYS A 48 6.73 4.33 -2.46
C LYS A 48 5.75 5.48 -2.32
N ILE A 49 4.55 5.25 -1.79
CA ILE A 49 3.51 6.27 -1.67
C ILE A 49 3.48 6.81 -0.23
N LEU A 50 3.26 5.95 0.77
CA LEU A 50 3.07 6.39 2.16
C LEU A 50 4.31 7.08 2.74
N THR A 51 5.50 6.63 2.37
CA THR A 51 6.78 7.23 2.79
C THR A 51 7.01 8.66 2.29
N ARG A 52 6.11 9.21 1.45
CA ARG A 52 6.22 10.56 0.83
C ARG A 52 5.23 11.53 1.48
N ILE A 53 4.36 11.03 2.34
CA ILE A 53 3.42 11.84 3.11
C ILE A 53 4.14 12.33 4.36
N GLU A 54 4.17 13.64 4.53
CA GLU A 54 4.80 14.30 5.67
C GLU A 54 3.97 15.52 6.10
N GLY A 55 3.92 15.79 7.39
CA GLY A 55 3.15 16.90 7.94
C GLY A 55 2.86 16.80 9.43
N ASP A 56 2.34 17.88 9.98
CA ASP A 56 1.70 17.90 11.30
C ASP A 56 0.18 17.72 11.15
N GLU A 57 -0.57 17.79 12.25
CA GLU A 57 -2.03 17.66 12.26
C GLU A 57 -2.76 18.70 11.38
N THR A 58 -2.11 19.81 11.01
CA THR A 58 -2.74 20.80 10.12
C THR A 58 -2.72 20.37 8.66
N LYS A 59 -1.78 19.50 8.27
CA LYS A 59 -1.60 19.04 6.88
C LYS A 59 -1.98 17.58 6.67
N VAL A 60 -1.69 16.73 7.65
CA VAL A 60 -1.91 15.27 7.60
C VAL A 60 -2.67 14.91 8.86
N SER A 61 -3.97 15.15 8.87
CA SER A 61 -4.77 14.90 10.07
C SER A 61 -5.03 13.42 10.31
N ALA A 62 -5.33 13.03 11.56
CA ALA A 62 -5.72 11.66 11.88
C ALA A 62 -6.87 11.15 10.97
N ASN A 63 -7.88 11.99 10.75
CA ASN A 63 -9.01 11.67 9.86
C ASN A 63 -8.58 11.51 8.39
N PHE A 64 -7.58 12.25 7.92
CA PHE A 64 -7.01 12.02 6.58
C PHE A 64 -6.37 10.63 6.49
N LEU A 65 -5.59 10.24 7.50
CA LEU A 65 -4.95 8.91 7.55
C LEU A 65 -5.98 7.77 7.64
N ASP A 66 -7.07 7.96 8.40
CA ASP A 66 -8.17 6.99 8.46
C ASP A 66 -8.85 6.83 7.10
N ASN A 67 -9.16 7.93 6.42
CA ASN A 67 -9.76 7.88 5.09
C ASN A 67 -8.83 7.26 4.05
N LEU A 68 -7.53 7.53 4.13
CA LEU A 68 -6.53 6.89 3.27
C LEU A 68 -6.44 5.38 3.54
N GLY A 69 -6.46 4.96 4.80
CA GLY A 69 -6.51 3.55 5.17
C GLY A 69 -7.75 2.85 4.63
N ASN A 70 -8.92 3.48 4.74
CA ASN A 70 -10.15 2.97 4.16
C ASN A 70 -10.08 2.86 2.62
N ALA A 71 -9.50 3.86 1.94
CA ALA A 71 -9.33 3.82 0.49
C ALA A 71 -8.40 2.69 0.05
N ILE A 72 -7.28 2.50 0.74
CA ILE A 72 -6.35 1.40 0.46
C ILE A 72 -7.03 0.05 0.71
N LYS A 73 -7.67 -0.11 1.87
CA LYS A 73 -8.39 -1.33 2.24
C LYS A 73 -9.44 -1.70 1.19
N SER A 74 -10.29 -0.75 0.79
CA SER A 74 -11.31 -0.97 -0.23
C SER A 74 -10.70 -1.32 -1.58
N GLY A 75 -9.67 -0.59 -2.02
CA GLY A 75 -9.01 -0.86 -3.30
C GLY A 75 -8.34 -2.24 -3.36
N LEU A 76 -7.76 -2.72 -2.25
CA LEU A 76 -7.20 -4.06 -2.17
C LEU A 76 -8.29 -5.15 -2.23
N VAL A 77 -9.40 -4.94 -1.52
CA VAL A 77 -10.55 -5.87 -1.52
C VAL A 77 -11.31 -5.88 -2.84
N GLU A 78 -11.28 -4.79 -3.61
CA GLU A 78 -11.83 -4.77 -4.97
C GLU A 78 -11.07 -5.70 -5.93
N ILE A 79 -9.78 -5.93 -5.67
CA ILE A 79 -8.93 -6.81 -6.47
C ILE A 79 -9.10 -8.26 -6.02
N ASP A 80 -8.92 -8.51 -4.71
CA ASP A 80 -9.15 -9.83 -4.11
C ASP A 80 -10.19 -9.67 -2.99
N LYS A 81 -11.43 -10.09 -3.26
CA LYS A 81 -12.58 -9.92 -2.35
C LYS A 81 -12.40 -10.65 -1.02
N ASP A 82 -11.63 -11.73 -1.03
CA ASP A 82 -11.40 -12.56 0.13
C ASP A 82 -10.02 -12.28 0.75
N LEU A 83 -9.30 -11.23 0.30
CA LEU A 83 -7.95 -10.88 0.75
C LEU A 83 -7.82 -10.85 2.28
N LEU A 84 -8.78 -10.23 2.95
CA LEU A 84 -8.76 -10.00 4.40
C LEU A 84 -9.45 -11.11 5.19
N GLN A 85 -9.81 -12.20 4.54
CA GLN A 85 -10.45 -13.37 5.15
C GLN A 85 -9.50 -14.56 5.10
N ALA A 86 -9.59 -15.44 6.09
CA ALA A 86 -8.87 -16.71 6.05
C ALA A 86 -9.35 -17.54 4.86
N ASN A 87 -8.50 -17.70 3.85
CA ASN A 87 -8.84 -18.45 2.65
C ASN A 87 -7.65 -19.31 2.18
N LYS A 88 -7.93 -20.28 1.30
CA LYS A 88 -6.88 -21.18 0.78
C LYS A 88 -5.89 -20.47 -0.15
N SER A 89 -6.28 -19.35 -0.73
CA SER A 89 -5.48 -18.52 -1.65
C SER A 89 -4.26 -17.88 -0.98
N HIS A 90 -4.29 -17.74 0.35
CA HIS A 90 -3.19 -17.15 1.15
C HIS A 90 -2.58 -18.14 2.14
N LYS A 91 -2.57 -19.44 1.81
CA LYS A 91 -2.11 -20.53 2.70
C LYS A 91 -2.98 -20.75 3.95
N GLY A 92 -4.22 -20.27 3.95
CA GLY A 92 -5.20 -20.53 5.00
C GLY A 92 -5.40 -19.39 6.01
N ASP A 93 -4.54 -18.37 6.01
CA ASP A 93 -4.62 -17.23 6.93
C ASP A 93 -5.11 -15.96 6.22
N ALA A 94 -5.68 -15.01 6.96
CA ALA A 94 -6.06 -13.72 6.40
C ALA A 94 -4.82 -12.86 6.11
N TYR A 95 -4.70 -12.31 4.91
CA TYR A 95 -3.62 -11.39 4.59
C TYR A 95 -3.71 -10.11 5.44
N GLN A 96 -2.57 -9.71 6.01
CA GLN A 96 -2.44 -8.47 6.79
C GLN A 96 -1.72 -7.42 5.92
N PRO A 97 -2.41 -6.37 5.44
CA PRO A 97 -1.80 -5.39 4.55
C PRO A 97 -0.77 -4.53 5.28
N ILE A 98 0.46 -4.53 4.80
CA ILE A 98 1.58 -3.81 5.44
C ILE A 98 1.42 -2.29 5.33
N SER A 99 0.64 -1.81 4.36
CA SER A 99 0.33 -0.38 4.24
C SER A 99 -0.60 0.10 5.35
N LEU A 100 -1.47 -0.77 5.90
CA LEU A 100 -2.34 -0.41 7.01
C LEU A 100 -1.55 -0.33 8.32
N ASP A 101 -0.66 -1.30 8.56
CA ASP A 101 0.28 -1.25 9.69
C ASP A 101 1.12 0.02 9.66
N LYS A 102 1.56 0.42 8.45
CA LYS A 102 2.29 1.66 8.26
C LYS A 102 1.45 2.89 8.59
N LEU A 103 0.18 2.92 8.24
CA LEU A 103 -0.72 4.03 8.57
C LEU A 103 -0.95 4.15 10.08
N ASP A 104 -1.02 3.04 10.80
CA ASP A 104 -1.14 3.06 12.26
C ASP A 104 0.15 3.62 12.90
N GLU A 105 1.33 3.24 12.39
CA GLU A 105 2.60 3.88 12.76
C GLU A 105 2.58 5.40 12.48
N MET A 106 2.00 5.81 11.34
CA MET A 106 1.88 7.23 10.97
C MET A 106 1.02 8.01 11.95
N LYS A 107 -0.10 7.44 12.41
CA LYS A 107 -0.99 8.05 13.41
C LYS A 107 -0.30 8.17 14.76
N GLU A 108 0.44 7.15 15.20
CA GLU A 108 1.17 7.21 16.46
C GLU A 108 2.25 8.30 16.44
N ARG A 109 3.00 8.43 15.35
CA ARG A 109 3.99 9.51 15.20
C ARG A 109 3.36 10.89 15.16
N LEU A 110 2.18 11.03 14.54
CA LEU A 110 1.45 12.30 14.46
C LEU A 110 1.09 12.86 15.84
N LYS A 111 0.80 12.00 16.83
CA LYS A 111 0.59 12.41 18.24
C LYS A 111 1.79 13.15 18.85
N SER A 112 2.98 12.93 18.29
CA SER A 112 4.23 13.60 18.73
C SER A 112 4.49 14.94 18.01
N GLY A 113 3.58 15.41 17.16
CA GLY A 113 3.54 16.78 16.62
C GLY A 113 4.01 16.96 15.17
N TYR A 114 4.77 16.01 14.60
CA TYR A 114 5.14 16.03 13.19
C TYR A 114 5.48 14.62 12.70
N THR A 115 4.96 14.25 11.53
CA THR A 115 5.23 12.95 10.89
C THR A 115 6.08 13.17 9.64
N SER A 116 7.26 12.54 9.59
CA SER A 116 8.11 12.46 8.40
C SER A 116 8.79 11.09 8.35
N PHE A 117 8.90 10.54 7.14
CA PHE A 117 9.38 9.17 6.87
C PHE A 117 10.59 9.14 5.93
N TRP A 118 11.36 10.22 5.87
CA TRP A 118 12.65 10.29 5.17
C TRP A 118 13.83 9.74 5.98
N GLY A 119 13.59 9.27 7.21
CA GLY A 119 14.62 8.78 8.14
C GLY A 119 14.99 7.32 7.92
#